data_AF-L0F8A6-F1
#
_entry.id   AF-L0F8A6-F1
#
_cell.length_a   1.000
_cell.length_b   1.000
_cell.length_c   1.000
_cell.angle_alpha   90.00
_cell.angle_beta   90.00
_cell.angle_gamma   90.00
#
_symmetry.space_group_name_H-M   'P 1'
#
loop_
_entity.id
_entity.type
_entity.pdbx_description
1 polymer ?
#
loop_
_entity_poly.entity_id
_entity_poly.type
_entity_poly.pdbx_seq_one_letter_code
_entity_poly.pdbx_strand_id
1 'polypeptide(L)' 'MTTCSFCGYEFLEVDSQIGCQGCPLHKSCGKVKCPNCGFEIPKEPKFIAWLKKKRREKGE' A
#
# COMPACT_ATOMS: atom_id res chain seq x y z
N MET A 1 1.60 3.90 -9.08
CA MET A 1 0.56 2.99 -9.62
C MET A 1 0.75 1.64 -8.96
N THR A 2 -0.34 1.05 -8.50
CA THR A 2 -0.35 -0.21 -7.76
C THR A 2 -1.21 -1.21 -8.53
N THR A 3 -0.63 -2.34 -8.91
CA THR A 3 -1.33 -3.43 -9.58
C THR A 3 -1.83 -4.42 -8.56
N CYS A 4 -3.09 -4.83 -8.66
CA CYS A 4 -3.63 -5.88 -7.82
C CYS A 4 -3.00 -7.23 -8.18
N SER A 5 -2.32 -7.88 -7.23
CA SER A 5 -1.75 -9.22 -7.42
C SER A 5 -2.80 -10.33 -7.61
N PHE A 6 -4.07 -10.03 -7.36
CA PHE A 6 -5.17 -11.00 -7.48
C PHE A 6 -5.91 -10.88 -8.82
N CYS A 7 -6.31 -9.67 -9.22
CA CYS A 7 -7.10 -9.45 -10.44
C CYS A 7 -6.36 -8.73 -11.56
N GLY A 8 -5.11 -8.29 -11.34
CA GLY A 8 -4.32 -7.56 -12.33
C GLY A 8 -4.76 -6.11 -12.59
N TYR A 9 -5.78 -5.60 -11.88
CA TYR A 9 -6.25 -4.23 -12.05
C TYR A 9 -5.21 -3.22 -11.58
N GLU A 10 -4.89 -2.24 -12.41
CA GLU A 10 -4.00 -1.14 -12.09
C GLU A 10 -4.79 0.05 -11.58
N PHE A 11 -4.46 0.51 -10.38
CA PHE A 11 -5.10 1.65 -9.75
C PHE A 11 -4.09 2.51 -9.00
N LEU A 12 -4.48 3.73 -8.70
CA LEU A 12 -3.68 4.61 -7.85
C LEU A 12 -4.00 4.32 -6.38
N GLU A 13 -3.03 4.46 -5.49
CA GLU A 13 -3.27 4.31 -4.05
C GLU A 13 -4.30 5.33 -3.52
N VAL A 14 -4.44 6.48 -4.19
CA VAL A 14 -5.50 7.48 -3.92
C VAL A 14 -6.88 6.96 -4.28
N ASP A 15 -7.00 6.16 -5.35
CA ASP A 15 -8.22 5.47 -5.77
C ASP A 15 -8.51 4.20 -4.98
N SER A 16 -7.57 3.79 -4.11
CA SER A 16 -7.77 2.62 -3.29
C SER A 16 -8.83 2.86 -2.23
N GLN A 17 -9.70 1.87 -2.02
CA GLN A 17 -10.69 2.00 -0.97
C GLN A 17 -10.04 1.90 0.40
N ILE A 18 -10.56 2.68 1.34
CA ILE A 18 -10.22 2.57 2.76
C ILE A 18 -10.44 1.10 3.15
N GLY A 19 -9.40 0.47 3.75
CA GLY A 19 -9.46 -0.91 4.21
C GLY A 19 -10.56 -1.15 5.24
N CYS A 20 -10.56 -2.31 5.91
CA CYS A 20 -11.62 -2.76 6.83
C CYS A 20 -12.34 -1.63 7.60
N GLN A 21 -13.52 -1.22 7.14
CA GLN A 21 -14.31 -0.13 7.73
C GLN A 21 -14.66 -0.39 9.20
N GLY A 22 -14.87 -1.67 9.56
CA GLY A 22 -15.14 -2.09 10.93
C GLY A 22 -13.89 -2.27 11.80
N CYS A 23 -12.68 -2.10 11.26
CA CYS A 23 -11.46 -2.27 12.03
C CYS A 23 -11.05 -0.95 12.71
N PRO A 24 -10.96 -0.89 14.05
CA PRO A 24 -10.51 0.32 14.75
C PRO A 24 -9.06 0.70 14.39
N LEU A 25 -8.29 -0.24 13.84
CA LEU A 25 -6.93 -0.02 13.38
C LEU A 25 -6.85 0.40 11.89
N HIS A 26 -7.97 0.66 11.19
CA HIS A 26 -7.92 0.98 9.75
C HIS A 26 -6.99 2.16 9.42
N LYS A 27 -6.89 3.14 10.33
CA LYS A 27 -6.04 4.33 10.16
C LYS A 27 -4.54 4.01 10.19
N SER A 28 -4.16 2.92 10.87
CA SER A 28 -2.78 2.54 11.15
C SER A 28 -2.36 1.25 10.45
N CYS A 29 -3.31 0.45 9.97
CA CYS A 29 -3.08 -0.86 9.36
C CYS A 29 -2.31 -0.75 8.03
N GLY A 30 -2.38 0.40 7.35
CA GLY A 30 -1.62 0.64 6.14
C GLY A 30 -1.93 -0.41 5.06
N LYS A 31 -3.19 -0.84 4.93
CA LYS A 31 -3.63 -1.72 3.84
C LYS A 31 -4.53 -0.94 2.90
N VAL A 32 -4.38 -1.20 1.62
CA VAL A 32 -5.20 -0.62 0.55
C VAL A 32 -6.08 -1.71 -0.04
N LYS A 33 -7.35 -1.41 -0.32
CA LYS A 33 -8.26 -2.38 -0.91
C LYS A 33 -8.41 -2.10 -2.40
N CYS A 34 -8.21 -3.13 -3.23
CA CYS A 34 -8.39 -3.01 -4.67
C CYS A 34 -9.85 -2.61 -4.96
N PRO A 35 -10.09 -1.49 -5.68
CA PRO A 35 -11.46 -1.02 -5.96
C PRO A 35 -12.22 -1.94 -6.92
N ASN A 36 -11.52 -2.78 -7.69
CA ASN A 36 -12.13 -3.68 -8.68
C ASN A 36 -12.59 -5.01 -8.07
N CYS A 37 -11.73 -5.71 -7.32
CA CYS A 37 -12.04 -7.05 -6.78
C CYS A 37 -12.20 -7.09 -5.25
N GLY A 38 -11.86 -6.00 -4.56
CA GLY A 38 -11.90 -5.94 -3.10
C GLY A 38 -10.75 -6.63 -2.37
N PHE A 39 -9.70 -7.07 -3.08
CA PHE A 39 -8.54 -7.71 -2.45
C PHE A 39 -7.72 -6.72 -1.61
N GLU A 40 -7.30 -7.15 -0.42
CA GLU A 40 -6.50 -6.33 0.50
C GLU A 40 -5.01 -6.46 0.18
N ILE A 41 -4.39 -5.34 -0.15
CA ILE A 41 -2.97 -5.25 -0.49
C ILE A 41 -2.27 -4.49 0.64
N PRO A 42 -1.19 -5.03 1.23
CA PRO A 42 -0.39 -4.30 2.21
C PRO A 42 0.31 -3.12 1.54
N LYS A 43 0.14 -1.91 2.07
CA LYS A 43 0.90 -0.73 1.66
C LYS A 43 2.31 -0.85 2.24
N GLU A 44 3.32 -0.50 1.45
CA GLU A 44 4.66 -0.36 2.01
C GLU A 44 4.64 0.75 3.09
N PRO A 45 5.06 0.48 4.34
CA PRO A 45 5.16 1.51 5.35
C PRO A 45 6.24 2.53 4.94
N LYS A 46 5.93 3.82 5.10
CA LYS A 46 6.80 4.94 4.71
C LYS A 46 8.23 4.84 5.27
N PHE A 47 8.40 4.16 6.40
CA PHE A 47 9.70 3.91 7.03
C PHE A 47 10.62 3.01 6.18
N ILE A 48 10.07 2.01 5.48
CA ILE A 48 10.84 1.14 4.58
C ILE A 48 11.34 1.93 3.36
N ALA A 49 10.51 2.84 2.83
CA ALA A 49 10.92 3.74 1.75
C ALA A 49 12.06 4.68 2.17
N TRP A 50 12.00 5.20 3.40
CA TRP A 50 13.07 6.03 3.98
C TRP A 50 14.38 5.25 4.19
N LEU A 51 14.30 4.01 4.70
CA LEU A 51 15.45 3.11 4.85
C LEU A 51 16.12 2.75 3.53
N LYS A 52 15.34 2.49 2.46
CA LYS A 52 15.87 2.25 1.11
C LYS A 52 16.64 3.47 0.58
N LYS A 53 16.15 4.69 0.82
CA LYS A 53 16.84 5.93 0.41
C LYS A 53 18.20 6.08 1.08
N LYS A 54 18.27 5.89 2.40
CA LYS A 54 19.49 6.06 3.18
C LYS A 54 20.60 5.05 2.85
N ARG A 55 20.24 3.83 2.39
CA ARG A 55 21.22 2.83 1.93
C ARG A 55 21.86 3.18 0.59
N ARG A 56 21.21 3.98 -0.25
CA ARG A 56 21.74 4.40 -1.56
C ARG A 56 22.74 5.55 -1.44
N GLU A 57 22.63 6.37 -0.40
CA GLU A 57 23.53 7.50 -0.11
C GLU A 57 24.84 7.09 0.60
N LYS A 58 24.97 5.84 1.08
CA LYS A 58 26.12 5.38 1.87
C LYS A 58 27.10 4.47 1.09
N GLY A 59 27.00 4.48 -0.24
CA GLY A 59 27.77 3.63 -1.15
C GLY A 59 28.63 4.37 -2.17
N GLU A 60 28.93 5.65 -1.94
CA GLU A 60 29.98 6.43 -2.63
C GLU A 60 31.08 6.83 -1.65
#